data_AF-A0A2N7N9L5-F1
#
_entry.id   AF-A0A2N7N9L5-F1
#
_cell.length_a   1.000
_cell.length_b   1.000
_cell.length_c   1.000
_cell.angle_alpha   90.00
_cell.angle_beta   90.00
_cell.angle_gamma   90.00
#
_symmetry.space_group_name_H-M   'P 1'
#
loop_
_entity.id
_entity.type
_entity.pdbx_description
1 polymer ?
#
loop_
_entity_poly.entity_id
_entity_poly.type
_entity_poly.pdbx_seq_one_letter_code
_entity_poly.pdbx_strand_id
1 'polypeptide(L)'
;MNTHILLKLEEQCGVRKVLSYESQRAVFEDEYKHIKELESNVSFFRIFCFAWKSIETNLKTLEAEVIKFSGSMSGTTVVTRVSYQHIDNISQIYTCICNFLSSANLLISLMEKNSLSEDIKDKWINKKRQLHLQNYCYRICYELRNHSQHAGVPISSINVSNLNDDQETQVSLLLEKDEILNSSQCTKNLRKYVNEAEGDIDVYANIVEFVEVLRQLLRFFFELNDEFYQPIVGYYEVYSEYVKSHTNECLILVPRGTHEKDILDVYERLDLSTCKWVLDTFTYNPT
;
A
#
# COMPACT_ATOMS: atom_id res chain seq x y z
N MET A 1 -16.45 38.08 -7.38
CA MET A 1 -15.77 36.80 -7.67
C MET A 1 -16.18 36.42 -9.07
N ASN A 2 -15.23 36.35 -10.01
CA ASN A 2 -15.54 35.97 -11.39
C ASN A 2 -15.06 34.53 -11.59
N THR A 3 -16.00 33.58 -11.53
CA THR A 3 -15.75 32.19 -11.91
C THR A 3 -15.88 32.13 -13.43
N HIS A 4 -14.77 31.90 -14.12
CA HIS A 4 -14.79 31.63 -15.55
C HIS A 4 -14.82 30.12 -15.77
N ILE A 5 -15.65 29.67 -16.71
CA ILE A 5 -15.75 28.26 -17.09
C ILE A 5 -14.84 28.08 -18.31
N LEU A 6 -13.78 27.27 -18.18
CA LEU A 6 -12.97 26.89 -19.35
C LEU A 6 -13.63 25.69 -20.01
N LEU A 7 -13.93 25.81 -21.30
CA LEU A 7 -14.40 24.71 -22.13
C LEU A 7 -13.17 24.00 -22.67
N LYS A 8 -12.84 22.82 -22.12
CA LYS A 8 -11.85 21.95 -22.75
C LYS A 8 -12.58 21.10 -23.79
N LEU A 9 -12.18 21.26 -25.05
CA LEU A 9 -12.61 20.41 -26.16
C LEU A 9 -11.58 19.29 -26.31
N GLU A 10 -11.88 18.10 -25.79
CA GLU A 10 -11.08 16.92 -26.08
C GLU A 10 -11.65 16.20 -27.31
N GLU A 11 -10.85 16.10 -28.38
CA GLU A 11 -11.16 15.24 -29.52
C GLU A 11 -10.77 13.81 -29.19
N GLN A 12 -11.76 12.98 -28.83
CA GLN A 12 -11.61 11.53 -28.84
C GLN A 12 -12.10 10.98 -30.17
N CYS A 13 -11.18 10.37 -30.93
CA CYS A 13 -11.42 9.38 -31.99
C CYS A 13 -12.76 9.52 -32.76
N GLY A 14 -13.00 10.68 -33.37
CA GLY A 14 -13.98 10.86 -34.44
C GLY A 14 -15.47 10.83 -34.07
N VAL A 15 -15.89 10.55 -32.83
CA VAL A 15 -17.32 10.55 -32.48
C VAL A 15 -17.52 11.04 -31.04
N ARG A 16 -18.14 12.23 -30.90
CA ARG A 16 -18.46 13.01 -29.68
C ARG A 16 -17.30 13.80 -29.04
N LYS A 17 -17.42 15.13 -29.13
CA LYS A 17 -16.75 16.10 -28.26
C LYS A 17 -17.42 16.04 -26.88
N VAL A 18 -16.68 15.61 -25.86
CA VAL A 18 -17.12 15.75 -24.47
C VAL A 18 -16.66 17.13 -24.00
N LEU A 19 -17.61 17.98 -23.60
CA LEU A 19 -17.31 19.23 -22.92
C LEU A 19 -17.02 18.89 -21.47
N SER A 20 -15.75 18.95 -21.04
CA SER A 20 -15.46 19.00 -19.61
C SER A 20 -15.54 20.46 -19.17
N TYR A 21 -16.42 20.70 -18.20
CA TYR A 21 -16.49 21.97 -17.50
C TYR A 21 -15.41 21.95 -16.42
N GLU A 22 -14.46 22.87 -16.48
CA GLU A 22 -13.51 23.05 -15.39
C GLU A 22 -13.74 24.44 -14.77
N SER A 23 -13.97 24.46 -13.46
CA SER A 23 -14.11 25.72 -12.72
C SER A 23 -12.75 26.38 -12.63
N GLN A 24 -12.66 27.66 -13.02
CA GLN A 24 -11.44 28.44 -12.84
C GLN A 24 -11.52 29.31 -11.60
N ARG A 25 -10.38 29.45 -10.92
CA ARG A 25 -10.17 30.46 -9.90
C ARG A 25 -8.89 31.22 -10.20
N ALA A 26 -9.02 32.53 -10.39
CA ALA A 26 -7.86 33.41 -10.43
C ALA A 26 -7.26 33.50 -9.01
N VAL A 27 -5.96 33.28 -8.90
CA VAL A 27 -5.22 33.30 -7.64
C VAL A 27 -4.12 34.34 -7.66
N PHE A 28 -3.76 34.86 -6.49
CA PHE A 28 -2.60 35.75 -6.38
C PHE A 28 -1.29 34.97 -6.53
N GLU A 29 -0.20 35.66 -6.85
CA GLU A 29 1.13 35.05 -7.04
C GLU A 29 1.59 34.26 -5.81
N ASP A 30 1.39 34.79 -4.60
CA ASP A 30 1.79 34.11 -3.36
C ASP A 30 0.93 32.86 -3.11
N GLU A 31 -0.36 32.93 -3.45
CA GLU A 31 -1.27 31.78 -3.37
C GLU A 31 -0.88 30.72 -4.38
N TYR A 32 -0.54 31.11 -5.62
CA TYR A 32 -0.06 30.20 -6.66
C TYR A 32 1.24 29.48 -6.25
N LYS A 33 2.20 30.20 -5.67
CA LYS A 33 3.43 29.60 -5.13
C LYS A 33 3.15 28.61 -4.01
N HIS A 34 2.24 28.95 -3.09
CA HIS A 34 1.85 28.05 -2.02
C HIS A 34 1.19 26.77 -2.57
N ILE A 35 0.36 26.89 -3.61
CA ILE A 35 -0.24 25.72 -4.28
C ILE A 35 0.84 24.82 -4.89
N LYS A 36 1.88 25.41 -5.50
CA LYS A 36 3.01 24.65 -6.04
C LYS A 36 3.77 23.88 -4.97
N GLU A 37 3.97 24.49 -3.81
CA GLU A 37 4.54 23.82 -2.64
C GLU A 37 3.68 22.62 -2.20
N LEU A 38 2.36 22.80 -2.17
CA LEU A 38 1.42 21.74 -1.82
C LEU A 38 1.42 20.58 -2.82
N GLU A 39 1.46 20.86 -4.13
CA GLU A 39 1.59 19.82 -5.16
C GLU A 39 2.89 19.03 -4.97
N SER A 40 3.98 19.71 -4.62
CA SER A 40 5.25 19.06 -4.29
C SER A 40 5.09 18.14 -3.06
N ASN A 41 4.43 18.60 -2.00
CA ASN A 41 4.18 17.79 -0.80
C ASN A 41 3.28 16.58 -1.10
N VAL A 42 2.20 16.77 -1.87
CA VAL A 42 1.32 15.69 -2.32
C VAL A 42 2.10 14.67 -3.13
N SER A 43 2.92 15.12 -4.08
CA SER A 43 3.77 14.25 -4.90
C SER A 43 4.76 13.45 -4.05
N PHE A 44 5.34 14.08 -3.02
CA PHE A 44 6.18 13.40 -2.03
C PHE A 44 5.44 12.27 -1.33
N PHE A 45 4.24 12.49 -0.80
CA PHE A 45 3.50 11.43 -0.10
C PHE A 45 2.95 10.34 -1.03
N ARG A 46 2.67 10.71 -2.28
CA ARG A 46 2.06 9.84 -3.30
C ARG A 46 2.82 8.52 -3.49
N ILE A 47 4.15 8.55 -3.43
CA ILE A 47 4.97 7.35 -3.63
C ILE A 47 4.74 6.30 -2.53
N PHE A 48 4.51 6.74 -1.29
CA PHE A 48 4.24 5.84 -0.16
C PHE A 48 2.81 5.31 -0.23
N CYS A 49 1.85 6.14 -0.62
CA CYS A 49 0.47 5.70 -0.86
C CYS A 49 0.40 4.63 -1.96
N PHE A 50 1.18 4.78 -3.04
CA PHE A 50 1.26 3.74 -4.08
C PHE A 50 1.89 2.45 -3.56
N ALA A 51 2.98 2.55 -2.80
CA ALA A 51 3.61 1.37 -2.18
C ALA A 51 2.67 0.67 -1.20
N TRP A 52 1.93 1.43 -0.38
CA TRP A 52 0.87 0.90 0.50
C TRP A 52 -0.23 0.21 -0.31
N LYS A 53 -0.70 0.83 -1.39
CA LYS A 53 -1.74 0.25 -2.24
C LYS A 53 -1.31 -1.08 -2.87
N SER A 54 -0.04 -1.19 -3.21
CA SER A 54 0.55 -2.45 -3.69
C SER A 54 0.48 -3.55 -2.63
N ILE A 55 0.78 -3.23 -1.37
CA ILE A 55 0.65 -4.17 -0.24
C ILE A 55 -0.80 -4.64 -0.07
N GLU A 56 -1.76 -3.70 -0.05
CA GLU A 56 -3.19 -4.05 0.08
C GLU A 56 -3.66 -4.96 -1.07
N THR A 57 -3.23 -4.65 -2.29
CA THR A 57 -3.62 -5.41 -3.49
C THR A 57 -3.02 -6.81 -3.45
N ASN A 58 -1.76 -6.94 -3.04
CA ASN A 58 -1.10 -8.24 -2.91
C ASN A 58 -1.71 -9.08 -1.79
N LEU A 59 -2.10 -8.46 -0.67
CA LEU A 59 -2.80 -9.16 0.41
C LEU A 59 -4.17 -9.68 -0.05
N LYS A 60 -4.97 -8.85 -0.71
CA LYS A 60 -6.28 -9.25 -1.24
C LYS A 60 -6.16 -10.35 -2.30
N THR A 61 -5.14 -10.27 -3.14
CA THR A 61 -4.86 -11.32 -4.13
C THR A 61 -4.48 -12.63 -3.44
N LEU A 62 -3.63 -12.58 -2.42
CA LEU A 62 -3.26 -13.76 -1.63
C LEU A 62 -4.49 -14.38 -0.96
N GLU A 63 -5.31 -13.56 -0.30
CA GLU A 63 -6.56 -14.00 0.34
C GLU A 63 -7.50 -14.67 -0.68
N ALA A 64 -7.70 -14.06 -1.84
CA ALA A 64 -8.54 -14.63 -2.90
C ALA A 64 -8.02 -15.99 -3.40
N GLU A 65 -6.70 -16.15 -3.55
CA GLU A 65 -6.11 -17.43 -3.97
C GLU A 65 -6.19 -18.49 -2.86
N VAL A 66 -6.05 -18.11 -1.59
CA VAL A 66 -6.25 -19.02 -0.45
C VAL A 66 -7.71 -19.49 -0.37
N ILE A 67 -8.68 -18.58 -0.55
CA ILE A 67 -10.11 -18.91 -0.58
C ILE A 67 -10.43 -19.84 -1.75
N LYS A 68 -9.94 -19.52 -2.95
CA LYS A 68 -10.11 -20.34 -4.15
C LYS A 68 -9.50 -21.72 -3.97
N PHE A 69 -8.30 -21.80 -3.38
CA PHE A 69 -7.66 -23.08 -3.06
C PHE A 69 -8.49 -23.88 -2.05
N SER A 70 -9.00 -23.23 -1.01
CA SER A 70 -9.88 -23.86 -0.02
C SER A 70 -11.12 -24.48 -0.67
N GLY A 71 -11.81 -23.72 -1.51
CA GLY A 71 -12.98 -24.21 -2.25
C GLY A 71 -12.67 -25.37 -3.19
N SER A 72 -11.45 -25.44 -3.75
CA SER A 72 -11.02 -26.59 -4.56
C SER A 72 -10.74 -27.85 -3.72
N MET A 73 -10.50 -27.69 -2.42
CA MET A 73 -10.20 -28.78 -1.49
C MET A 73 -11.44 -29.30 -0.74
N SER A 74 -12.57 -28.60 -0.81
CA SER A 74 -13.82 -29.00 -0.16
C SER A 74 -14.24 -30.42 -0.56
N GLY A 75 -14.42 -31.29 0.43
CA GLY A 75 -14.74 -32.71 0.25
C GLY A 75 -13.53 -33.66 0.16
N THR A 76 -12.30 -33.15 0.24
CA THR A 76 -11.09 -33.98 0.27
C THR A 76 -10.64 -34.21 1.71
N THR A 77 -10.71 -35.45 2.18
CA THR A 77 -10.26 -35.86 3.52
C THR A 77 -8.73 -35.99 3.53
N VAL A 78 -8.05 -34.91 3.94
CA VAL A 78 -6.62 -34.89 4.29
C VAL A 78 -5.67 -35.20 3.12
N VAL A 79 -5.22 -34.16 2.44
CA VAL A 79 -4.11 -34.25 1.49
C VAL A 79 -2.82 -33.90 2.21
N THR A 80 -2.11 -34.90 2.75
CA THR A 80 -0.76 -34.72 3.31
C THR A 80 0.33 -34.59 2.24
N ARG A 81 0.00 -34.80 0.95
CA ARG A 81 0.93 -34.63 -0.18
C ARG A 81 0.22 -34.03 -1.38
N VAL A 82 0.66 -32.83 -1.76
CA VAL A 82 0.24 -32.08 -2.96
C VAL A 82 0.07 -33.02 -4.15
N SER A 83 -1.16 -33.25 -4.59
CA SER A 83 -1.38 -33.92 -5.87
C SER A 83 -0.91 -32.98 -7.00
N TYR A 84 -0.42 -33.53 -8.12
CA TYR A 84 -0.01 -32.74 -9.28
C TYR A 84 -1.08 -31.74 -9.75
N GLN A 85 -2.35 -32.02 -9.47
CA GLN A 85 -3.51 -31.19 -9.80
C GLN A 85 -3.54 -29.84 -9.05
N HIS A 86 -2.74 -29.70 -7.99
CA HIS A 86 -2.74 -28.52 -7.14
C HIS A 86 -1.44 -27.70 -7.23
N ILE A 87 -0.43 -28.17 -7.97
CA ILE A 87 0.87 -27.49 -8.09
C ILE A 87 0.70 -26.05 -8.59
N ASP A 88 -0.18 -25.83 -9.56
CA ASP A 88 -0.43 -24.49 -10.12
C ASP A 88 -1.00 -23.52 -9.07
N ASN A 89 -1.96 -23.98 -8.26
CA ASN A 89 -2.52 -23.16 -7.20
C ASN A 89 -1.49 -22.82 -6.12
N ILE A 90 -0.64 -23.78 -5.75
CA ILE A 90 0.43 -23.56 -4.77
C ILE A 90 1.47 -22.59 -5.33
N SER A 91 1.85 -22.74 -6.60
CA SER A 91 2.73 -21.81 -7.30
C SER A 91 2.18 -20.38 -7.33
N GLN A 92 0.86 -20.25 -7.51
CA GLN A 92 0.19 -18.95 -7.46
C GLN A 92 0.22 -18.35 -6.05
N ILE A 93 -0.06 -19.14 -5.01
CA ILE A 93 0.05 -18.70 -3.60
C ILE A 93 1.48 -18.27 -3.29
N TYR A 94 2.49 -19.06 -3.69
CA TYR A 94 3.90 -18.71 -3.54
C TYR A 94 4.23 -17.36 -4.17
N THR A 95 3.76 -17.15 -5.40
CA THR A 95 3.95 -15.88 -6.13
C THR A 95 3.31 -14.72 -5.38
N CYS A 96 2.09 -14.91 -4.84
CA CYS A 96 1.39 -13.90 -4.06
C CYS A 96 2.14 -13.53 -2.78
N ILE A 97 2.66 -14.51 -2.04
CA ILE A 97 3.47 -14.29 -0.83
C ILE A 97 4.75 -13.50 -1.18
N CYS A 98 5.48 -13.92 -2.22
CA CYS A 98 6.70 -13.25 -2.66
C CYS A 98 6.43 -11.80 -3.10
N ASN A 99 5.34 -11.55 -3.81
CA ASN A 99 4.91 -10.21 -4.21
C ASN A 99 4.58 -9.35 -3.00
N PHE A 100 3.82 -9.88 -2.03
CA PHE A 100 3.52 -9.21 -0.78
C PHE A 100 4.81 -8.82 -0.03
N LEU A 101 5.69 -9.78 0.25
CA LEU A 101 6.95 -9.55 0.98
C LEU A 101 7.84 -8.52 0.27
N SER A 102 7.85 -8.55 -1.06
CA SER A 102 8.59 -7.58 -1.88
C SER A 102 8.01 -6.17 -1.78
N SER A 103 6.69 -6.03 -1.86
CA SER A 103 5.99 -4.74 -1.71
C SER A 103 6.14 -4.14 -0.31
N ALA A 104 6.08 -4.95 0.73
CA ALA A 104 6.33 -4.55 2.12
C ALA A 104 7.76 -4.00 2.28
N ASN A 105 8.75 -4.72 1.75
CA ASN A 105 10.14 -4.26 1.79
C ASN A 105 10.37 -2.98 1.00
N LEU A 106 9.72 -2.83 -0.16
CA LEU A 106 9.78 -1.60 -0.95
C LEU A 106 9.26 -0.41 -0.15
N LEU A 107 8.11 -0.54 0.51
CA LEU A 107 7.54 0.53 1.34
C LEU A 107 8.54 0.95 2.45
N ILE A 108 9.07 -0.02 3.21
CA ILE A 108 10.06 0.26 4.28
C ILE A 108 11.30 0.97 3.70
N SER A 109 11.79 0.51 2.55
CA SER A 109 12.97 1.08 1.89
C SER A 109 12.71 2.50 1.39
N LEU A 110 11.51 2.79 0.89
CA LEU A 110 11.11 4.13 0.46
C LEU A 110 11.10 5.09 1.65
N MET A 111 10.48 4.71 2.77
CA MET A 111 10.44 5.55 3.98
C MET A 111 11.85 5.84 4.53
N GLU A 112 12.73 4.84 4.52
CA GLU A 112 14.11 5.00 4.96
C GLU A 112 14.93 5.92 4.05
N LYS A 113 14.75 5.83 2.73
CA LYS A 113 15.46 6.69 1.76
C LYS A 113 14.98 8.13 1.74
N ASN A 114 13.72 8.37 2.09
CA ASN A 114 13.08 9.68 2.01
C ASN A 114 12.90 10.35 3.38
N SER A 115 13.65 9.91 4.39
CA SER A 115 13.75 10.63 5.66
C SER A 115 14.53 11.94 5.45
N LEU A 116 13.85 13.08 5.58
CA LEU A 116 14.30 14.38 5.08
C LEU A 116 15.44 15.03 5.91
N SER A 117 15.64 14.59 7.15
CA SER A 117 16.72 15.07 8.03
C SER A 117 17.35 13.93 8.83
N GLU A 118 18.58 14.10 9.33
CA GLU A 118 19.24 13.09 10.17
C GLU A 118 18.47 12.85 11.49
N ASP A 119 17.85 13.87 12.09
CA ASP A 119 17.01 13.69 13.30
C ASP A 119 15.75 12.85 13.00
N ILE A 120 15.06 13.13 11.88
CA ILE A 120 13.91 12.35 11.42
C ILE A 120 14.33 10.90 11.16
N LYS A 121 15.48 10.71 10.51
CA LYS A 121 16.02 9.40 10.17
C LYS A 121 16.40 8.59 11.41
N ASP A 122 16.99 9.21 12.43
CA ASP A 122 17.29 8.55 13.70
C ASP A 122 16.02 8.11 14.43
N LYS A 123 15.01 8.99 14.50
CA LYS A 123 13.68 8.66 15.06
C LYS A 123 13.03 7.50 14.30
N TRP A 124 13.06 7.54 12.97
CA TRP A 124 12.58 6.47 12.10
C TRP A 124 13.28 5.14 12.38
N ILE A 125 14.61 5.12 12.39
CA ILE A 125 15.42 3.93 12.63
C ILE A 125 15.10 3.33 14.00
N ASN A 126 14.98 4.17 15.02
CA ASN A 126 14.67 3.73 16.38
C ASN A 126 13.27 3.09 16.46
N LYS A 127 12.24 3.71 15.87
CA LYS A 127 10.89 3.12 15.81
C LYS A 127 10.87 1.81 15.03
N LYS A 128 11.52 1.76 13.87
CA LYS A 128 11.65 0.54 13.05
C LYS A 128 12.28 -0.59 13.85
N ARG A 129 13.39 -0.34 14.54
CA ARG A 129 14.07 -1.32 15.41
C ARG A 129 13.18 -1.77 16.56
N GLN A 130 12.49 -0.85 17.21
CA GLN A 130 11.57 -1.15 18.30
C GLN A 130 10.44 -2.09 17.84
N LEU A 131 9.76 -1.75 16.74
CA LEU A 131 8.67 -2.56 16.21
C LEU A 131 9.18 -3.95 15.76
N HIS A 132 10.36 -4.02 15.15
CA HIS A 132 10.97 -5.31 14.80
C HIS A 132 11.24 -6.16 16.05
N LEU A 133 11.75 -5.57 17.14
CA LEU A 133 12.01 -6.29 18.39
C LEU A 133 10.72 -6.74 19.11
N GLN A 134 9.64 -5.96 19.00
CA GLN A 134 8.39 -6.23 19.71
C GLN A 134 7.45 -7.21 18.97
N ASN A 135 7.52 -7.27 17.64
CA ASN A 135 6.55 -8.01 16.84
C ASN A 135 7.17 -9.26 16.20
N TYR A 136 6.67 -10.43 16.57
CA TYR A 136 7.12 -11.71 16.02
C TYR A 136 6.90 -11.79 14.50
N CYS A 137 5.69 -11.43 14.04
CA CYS A 137 5.30 -11.40 12.63
C CYS A 137 6.25 -10.56 11.77
N TYR A 138 6.70 -9.41 12.26
CA TYR A 138 7.67 -8.58 11.55
C TYR A 138 9.00 -9.34 11.38
N ARG A 139 9.54 -9.92 12.45
CA ARG A 139 10.81 -10.67 12.37
C ARG A 139 10.72 -11.84 11.42
N ILE A 140 9.63 -12.60 11.48
CA ILE A 140 9.40 -13.74 10.59
C ILE A 140 9.23 -13.29 9.15
N CYS A 141 8.33 -12.36 8.82
CA CYS A 141 8.14 -11.92 7.44
C CYS A 141 9.40 -11.30 6.85
N TYR A 142 10.19 -10.58 7.66
CA TYR A 142 11.47 -10.03 7.24
C TYR A 142 12.49 -11.12 6.87
N GLU A 143 12.67 -12.12 7.73
CA GLU A 143 13.58 -13.24 7.44
C GLU A 143 13.03 -14.16 6.35
N LEU A 144 11.71 -14.34 6.25
CA LEU A 144 11.06 -15.16 5.25
C LEU A 144 11.29 -14.61 3.84
N ARG A 145 11.30 -13.28 3.66
CA ARG A 145 11.70 -12.66 2.40
C ARG A 145 13.12 -13.09 1.99
N ASN A 146 14.07 -12.96 2.91
CA ASN A 146 15.47 -13.31 2.63
C ASN A 146 15.61 -14.81 2.34
N HIS A 147 14.89 -15.64 3.09
CA HIS A 147 14.85 -17.08 2.85
C HIS A 147 14.27 -17.40 1.47
N SER A 148 13.13 -16.82 1.11
CA SER A 148 12.45 -17.07 -0.17
C SER A 148 13.31 -16.67 -1.37
N GLN A 149 14.14 -15.64 -1.25
CA GLN A 149 15.07 -15.21 -2.29
C GLN A 149 16.22 -16.21 -2.53
N HIS A 150 16.58 -17.04 -1.54
CA HIS A 150 17.73 -17.95 -1.60
C HIS A 150 17.35 -19.43 -1.64
N ALA A 151 16.28 -19.81 -0.96
CA ALA A 151 15.77 -21.19 -0.88
C ALA A 151 14.62 -21.44 -1.87
N GLY A 152 14.01 -20.38 -2.43
CA GLY A 152 13.02 -20.48 -3.50
C GLY A 152 11.58 -20.82 -3.05
N VAL A 153 11.32 -21.00 -1.75
CA VAL A 153 9.99 -21.41 -1.26
C VAL A 153 9.60 -20.67 0.04
N PRO A 154 8.50 -19.89 0.07
CA PRO A 154 8.05 -19.16 1.26
C PRO A 154 7.11 -19.96 2.19
N ILE A 155 6.63 -21.15 1.78
CA ILE A 155 5.88 -22.10 2.63
C ILE A 155 6.40 -23.51 2.35
N SER A 156 6.26 -24.39 3.34
CA SER A 156 6.69 -25.80 3.29
C SER A 156 5.56 -26.72 2.91
N SER A 157 4.38 -26.45 3.47
CA SER A 157 3.21 -27.28 3.31
C SER A 157 1.94 -26.45 3.41
N ILE A 158 0.84 -27.06 2.97
CA ILE A 158 -0.49 -26.50 3.13
C ILE A 158 -1.31 -27.51 3.91
N ASN A 159 -1.83 -27.07 5.06
CA ASN A 159 -2.73 -27.88 5.86
C ASN A 159 -4.17 -27.54 5.49
N VAL A 160 -4.99 -28.57 5.36
CA VAL A 160 -6.42 -28.47 5.05
C VAL A 160 -7.18 -29.14 6.18
N SER A 161 -7.86 -28.35 7.00
CA SER A 161 -8.72 -28.85 8.08
C SER A 161 -10.19 -28.60 7.73
N ASN A 162 -11.05 -29.59 7.95
CA ASN A 162 -12.50 -29.41 7.89
C ASN A 162 -12.96 -29.12 9.31
N LEU A 163 -13.44 -27.89 9.56
CA LEU A 163 -13.75 -27.46 10.91
C LEU A 163 -15.06 -28.04 11.44
N ASN A 164 -16.00 -28.49 10.59
CA ASN A 164 -17.27 -29.15 10.98
C ASN A 164 -17.86 -30.00 9.83
N ASP A 165 -18.87 -30.83 10.13
CA ASP A 165 -19.69 -31.58 9.14
C ASP A 165 -20.41 -30.65 8.13
N ASP A 166 -20.53 -29.34 8.44
CA ASP A 166 -21.03 -28.30 7.56
C ASP A 166 -19.89 -27.38 7.04
N GLN A 167 -19.15 -27.91 6.06
CA GLN A 167 -18.62 -27.26 4.84
C GLN A 167 -17.58 -26.11 4.88
N GLU A 168 -17.11 -25.59 6.01
CA GLU A 168 -15.95 -24.66 5.97
C GLU A 168 -14.61 -25.41 6.04
N THR A 169 -13.99 -25.55 4.87
CA THR A 169 -12.60 -25.97 4.73
C THR A 169 -11.70 -24.79 5.12
N GLN A 170 -10.84 -24.99 6.12
CA GLN A 170 -9.80 -24.04 6.49
C GLN A 170 -8.48 -24.46 5.84
N VAL A 171 -7.81 -23.51 5.21
CA VAL A 171 -6.48 -23.69 4.61
C VAL A 171 -5.48 -22.88 5.43
N SER A 172 -4.48 -23.55 5.98
CA SER A 172 -3.34 -22.92 6.63
C SER A 172 -2.09 -23.08 5.77
N LEU A 173 -1.37 -21.98 5.57
CA LEU A 173 -0.12 -21.96 4.82
C LEU A 173 1.03 -22.11 5.81
N LEU A 174 1.64 -23.29 5.87
CA LEU A 174 2.59 -23.62 6.93
C LEU A 174 4.02 -23.56 6.43
N LEU A 175 4.90 -23.03 7.26
CA LEU A 175 6.34 -23.21 7.15
C LEU A 175 6.75 -24.20 8.24
N GLU A 176 7.14 -25.40 7.82
CA GLU A 176 7.41 -26.54 8.71
C GLU A 176 8.72 -26.30 9.44
N LYS A 177 8.66 -26.31 10.77
CA LYS A 177 9.78 -25.97 11.63
C LYS A 177 11.00 -26.82 11.32
N ASP A 178 10.82 -28.12 11.20
CA ASP A 178 11.90 -29.07 10.92
C ASP A 178 12.50 -28.86 9.52
N GLU A 179 11.71 -28.53 8.50
CA GLU A 179 12.21 -28.28 7.16
C GLU A 179 13.11 -27.03 7.13
N ILE A 180 12.67 -25.94 7.77
CA ILE A 180 13.48 -24.73 7.87
C ILE A 180 14.77 -25.01 8.65
N LEU A 181 14.67 -25.66 9.81
CA LEU A 181 15.82 -25.86 10.68
C LEU A 181 16.88 -26.79 10.08
N ASN A 182 16.46 -27.69 9.20
CA ASN A 182 17.36 -28.59 8.46
C ASN A 182 17.83 -28.00 7.12
N SER A 183 17.25 -26.89 6.66
CA SER A 183 17.68 -26.19 5.44
C SER A 183 19.07 -25.57 5.61
N SER A 184 19.94 -25.79 4.62
CA SER A 184 21.26 -25.14 4.52
C SER A 184 21.16 -23.62 4.34
N GLN A 185 19.99 -23.12 3.92
CA GLN A 185 19.69 -21.70 3.71
C GLN A 185 19.06 -21.04 4.95
N CYS A 186 18.97 -21.75 6.07
CA CYS A 186 18.43 -21.20 7.32
C CYS A 186 19.43 -20.23 7.96
N THR A 187 19.10 -18.94 7.95
CA THR A 187 19.93 -17.91 8.60
C THR A 187 19.92 -18.08 10.11
N LYS A 188 20.95 -17.55 10.79
CA LYS A 188 21.02 -17.57 12.26
C LYS A 188 19.80 -16.89 12.91
N ASN A 189 19.32 -15.80 12.30
CA ASN A 189 18.16 -15.06 12.79
C ASN A 189 16.87 -15.84 12.55
N LEU A 190 16.66 -16.37 11.35
CA LEU A 190 15.50 -17.20 11.05
C LEU A 190 15.43 -18.40 12.00
N ARG A 191 16.56 -19.10 12.20
CA ARG A 191 16.67 -20.20 13.16
C ARG A 191 16.23 -19.79 14.56
N LYS A 192 16.66 -18.61 15.02
CA LYS A 192 16.25 -18.08 16.33
C LYS A 192 14.73 -17.91 16.41
N TYR A 193 14.12 -17.24 15.44
CA TYR A 193 12.69 -16.94 15.47
C TYR A 193 11.81 -18.16 15.21
N VAL A 194 12.28 -19.12 14.41
CA VAL A 194 11.62 -20.41 14.21
C VAL A 194 11.61 -21.23 15.50
N ASN A 195 12.71 -21.18 16.27
CA ASN A 195 12.76 -21.83 17.58
C ASN A 195 11.88 -21.16 18.64
N GLU A 196 11.57 -19.87 18.50
CA GLU A 196 10.63 -19.14 19.38
C GLU A 196 9.17 -19.61 19.19
N ALA A 197 8.81 -20.19 18.04
CA ALA A 197 7.46 -20.70 17.78
C ALA A 197 7.19 -22.03 18.52
N GLU A 198 5.99 -22.18 19.07
CA GLU A 198 5.53 -23.41 19.72
C GLU A 198 5.33 -24.58 18.72
N GLY A 199 5.10 -24.28 17.44
CA GLY A 199 4.92 -25.26 16.38
C GLY A 199 5.32 -24.72 15.00
N ASP A 200 4.70 -25.26 13.95
CA ASP A 200 4.87 -24.75 12.58
C ASP A 200 4.30 -23.33 12.47
N ILE A 201 4.85 -22.57 11.53
CA ILE A 201 4.53 -21.15 11.39
C ILE A 201 3.43 -20.98 10.35
N ASP A 202 2.29 -20.44 10.75
CA ASP A 202 1.25 -20.00 9.80
C ASP A 202 1.68 -18.70 9.11
N VAL A 203 2.11 -18.81 7.86
CA VAL A 203 2.64 -17.70 7.07
C VAL A 203 1.55 -16.69 6.73
N TYR A 204 0.32 -17.14 6.45
CA TYR A 204 -0.78 -16.23 6.13
C TYR A 204 -1.15 -15.38 7.35
N ALA A 205 -1.30 -16.00 8.52
CA ALA A 205 -1.58 -15.28 9.77
C ALA A 205 -0.48 -14.25 10.09
N ASN A 206 0.79 -14.63 9.97
CA ASN A 206 1.92 -13.71 10.18
C ASN A 206 1.93 -12.55 9.16
N ILE A 207 1.56 -12.80 7.90
CA ILE A 207 1.42 -11.75 6.88
C ILE A 207 0.33 -10.75 7.27
N VAL A 208 -0.85 -11.23 7.70
CA VAL A 208 -1.96 -10.38 8.13
C VAL A 208 -1.54 -9.51 9.32
N GLU A 209 -0.93 -10.09 10.35
CA GLU A 209 -0.41 -9.32 11.49
C GLU A 209 0.70 -8.34 11.09
N PHE A 210 1.55 -8.71 10.13
CA PHE A 210 2.63 -7.84 9.68
C PHE A 210 2.10 -6.58 8.97
N VAL A 211 0.94 -6.65 8.30
CA VAL A 211 0.28 -5.46 7.72
C VAL A 211 -0.05 -4.42 8.79
N GLU A 212 -0.43 -4.84 9.99
CA GLU A 212 -0.67 -3.92 11.12
C GLU A 212 0.62 -3.19 11.54
N VAL A 213 1.74 -3.92 11.57
CA VAL A 213 3.04 -3.32 11.87
C VAL A 213 3.48 -2.35 10.78
N LEU A 214 3.26 -2.70 9.50
CA LEU A 214 3.53 -1.81 8.36
C LEU A 214 2.66 -0.55 8.42
N ARG A 215 1.40 -0.66 8.85
CA ARG A 215 0.51 0.49 9.04
C ARG A 215 1.02 1.40 10.15
N GLN A 216 1.47 0.84 11.28
CA GLN A 216 2.08 1.63 12.36
C GLN A 216 3.32 2.37 11.90
N LEU A 217 4.17 1.71 11.10
CA LEU A 217 5.35 2.34 10.50
C LEU A 217 4.94 3.48 9.55
N LEU A 218 3.98 3.25 8.67
CA LEU A 218 3.50 4.26 7.72
C LEU A 218 2.94 5.49 8.46
N ARG A 219 2.09 5.29 9.48
CA ARG A 219 1.56 6.39 10.29
C ARG A 219 2.66 7.19 10.97
N PHE A 220 3.60 6.51 11.60
CA PHE A 220 4.74 7.17 12.24
C PHE A 220 5.61 7.95 11.25
N PHE A 221 5.79 7.42 10.02
CA PHE A 221 6.52 8.15 8.98
C PHE A 221 5.82 9.46 8.60
N PHE A 222 4.49 9.47 8.49
CA PHE A 222 3.72 10.68 8.21
C PHE A 222 3.78 11.66 9.38
N GLU A 223 3.67 11.17 10.63
CA GLU A 223 3.85 12.00 11.85
C GLU A 223 5.22 12.69 11.90
N LEU A 224 6.29 12.01 11.46
CA LEU A 224 7.61 12.62 11.38
C LEU A 224 7.73 13.70 10.30
N ASN A 225 6.83 13.70 9.32
CA ASN A 225 6.78 14.65 8.20
C ASN A 225 5.53 15.54 8.28
N ASP A 226 5.03 15.77 9.50
CA ASP A 226 3.78 16.51 9.75
C ASP A 226 3.80 17.92 9.15
N GLU A 227 4.97 18.58 9.14
CA GLU A 227 5.14 19.91 8.53
C GLU A 227 4.81 19.95 7.03
N PHE A 228 5.01 18.84 6.31
CA PHE A 228 4.64 18.71 4.90
C PHE A 228 3.20 18.21 4.74
N TYR A 229 2.69 17.46 5.72
CA TYR A 229 1.38 16.82 5.70
C TYR A 229 0.23 17.77 6.08
N GLN A 230 0.37 18.55 7.16
CA GLN A 230 -0.66 19.48 7.64
C GLN A 230 -1.11 20.50 6.59
N PRO A 231 -0.20 21.09 5.78
CA PRO A 231 -0.62 21.97 4.69
C PRO A 231 -1.56 21.27 3.69
N ILE A 232 -1.36 19.97 3.41
CA ILE A 232 -2.23 19.20 2.51
C ILE A 232 -3.64 19.07 3.12
N VAL A 233 -3.74 18.79 4.42
CA VAL A 233 -5.01 18.67 5.15
C VAL A 233 -5.80 19.96 5.07
N GLY A 234 -5.23 21.07 5.57
CA GLY A 234 -5.92 22.36 5.60
C GLY A 234 -6.31 22.84 4.20
N TYR A 235 -5.45 22.56 3.21
CA TYR A 235 -5.74 22.89 1.84
C TYR A 235 -6.87 22.03 1.24
N TYR A 236 -6.89 20.73 1.47
CA TYR A 236 -7.99 19.87 1.03
C TYR A 236 -9.33 20.29 1.65
N GLU A 237 -9.35 20.64 2.93
CA GLU A 237 -10.57 21.11 3.62
C GLU A 237 -11.14 22.36 2.95
N VAL A 238 -10.32 23.39 2.75
CA VAL A 238 -10.74 24.67 2.13
C VAL A 238 -11.27 24.46 0.70
N TYR A 239 -10.57 23.65 -0.10
CA TYR A 239 -10.89 23.53 -1.53
C TYR A 239 -11.92 22.45 -1.84
N SER A 240 -12.07 21.43 -0.99
CA SER A 240 -13.12 20.42 -1.17
C SER A 240 -14.51 21.01 -0.98
N GLU A 241 -14.70 21.97 -0.07
CA GLU A 241 -15.96 22.72 0.07
C GLU A 241 -16.26 23.58 -1.16
N TYR A 242 -15.23 24.28 -1.66
CA TYR A 242 -15.35 25.07 -2.88
C TYR A 242 -15.78 24.20 -4.07
N VAL A 243 -15.18 23.01 -4.21
CA VAL A 243 -15.47 22.11 -5.34
C VAL A 243 -16.81 21.39 -5.19
N LYS A 244 -17.22 21.00 -3.98
CA LYS A 244 -18.58 20.48 -3.70
C LYS A 244 -19.67 21.44 -4.15
N SER A 245 -19.43 22.74 -4.04
CA SER A 245 -20.37 23.77 -4.50
C SER A 245 -20.38 23.99 -6.02
N HIS A 246 -19.47 23.40 -6.79
CA HIS A 246 -19.25 23.70 -8.22
C HIS A 246 -19.31 22.49 -9.18
N THR A 247 -19.84 21.32 -8.77
CA THR A 247 -20.11 20.12 -9.61
C THR A 247 -18.93 19.52 -10.41
N ASN A 248 -17.73 20.09 -10.33
CA ASN A 248 -16.55 19.64 -11.07
C ASN A 248 -15.61 18.89 -10.14
N GLU A 249 -14.75 18.01 -10.66
CA GLU A 249 -13.74 17.28 -9.86
C GLU A 249 -12.37 17.97 -9.87
N CYS A 250 -12.24 19.07 -10.62
CA CYS A 250 -10.98 19.72 -10.94
C CYS A 250 -11.11 21.24 -10.82
N LEU A 251 -10.13 21.87 -10.17
CA LEU A 251 -9.99 23.31 -10.09
C LEU A 251 -8.78 23.75 -10.93
N ILE A 252 -9.03 24.58 -11.95
CA ILE A 252 -7.98 25.25 -12.71
C ILE A 252 -7.61 26.53 -11.97
N LEU A 253 -6.32 26.68 -11.69
CA LEU A 253 -5.78 27.85 -11.01
C LEU A 253 -4.93 28.65 -11.98
N VAL A 254 -5.20 29.95 -12.05
CA VAL A 254 -4.54 30.87 -13.00
C VAL A 254 -4.02 32.08 -12.23
N PRO A 255 -2.75 32.49 -12.41
CA PRO A 255 -2.25 33.73 -11.82
C PRO A 255 -3.10 34.94 -12.23
N ARG A 256 -3.33 35.84 -11.29
CA ARG A 256 -4.15 37.02 -11.54
C ARG A 256 -3.47 37.93 -12.56
N GLY A 257 -4.19 38.26 -13.63
CA GLY A 257 -3.68 39.11 -14.70
C GLY A 257 -3.14 38.33 -15.90
N THR A 258 -3.16 37.00 -15.87
CA THR A 258 -2.88 36.16 -17.05
C THR A 258 -3.91 36.46 -18.15
N HIS A 259 -3.43 36.77 -19.35
CA HIS A 259 -4.29 36.95 -20.52
C HIS A 259 -4.92 35.61 -20.92
N GLU A 260 -6.18 35.63 -21.38
CA GLU A 260 -6.93 34.41 -21.77
C GLU A 260 -6.15 33.48 -22.71
N LYS A 261 -5.44 34.06 -23.67
CA LYS A 261 -4.61 33.32 -24.64
C LYS A 261 -3.42 32.59 -24.01
N ASP A 262 -2.95 33.04 -22.86
CA ASP A 262 -1.78 32.51 -22.16
C ASP A 262 -2.21 31.57 -21.03
N ILE A 263 -3.51 31.43 -20.74
CA ILE A 263 -4.00 30.57 -19.64
C ILE A 263 -3.55 29.13 -19.83
N LEU A 264 -3.62 28.59 -21.05
CA LEU A 264 -3.22 27.21 -21.35
C LEU A 264 -1.74 26.92 -21.09
N ASP A 265 -0.91 27.96 -21.05
CA ASP A 265 0.54 27.83 -20.84
C ASP A 265 0.95 28.00 -19.37
N VAL A 266 0.05 28.51 -18.51
CA VAL A 266 0.39 28.95 -17.13
C VAL A 266 -0.64 28.46 -16.09
N TYR A 267 -1.57 27.58 -16.47
CA TYR A 267 -2.54 27.04 -15.52
C TYR A 267 -2.00 25.85 -14.76
N GLU A 268 -2.49 25.68 -13.55
CA GLU A 268 -2.24 24.49 -12.74
C GLU A 268 -3.53 23.75 -12.46
N ARG A 269 -3.42 22.42 -12.55
CA ARG A 269 -4.54 21.51 -12.35
C ARG A 269 -4.48 20.95 -10.95
N LEU A 270 -5.38 21.42 -10.10
CA LEU A 270 -5.48 20.87 -8.76
C LEU A 270 -6.27 19.57 -8.77
N ASP A 271 -5.56 18.46 -8.57
CA ASP A 271 -6.16 17.15 -8.42
C ASP A 271 -6.54 16.86 -6.96
N LEU A 272 -7.73 17.35 -6.57
CA LEU A 272 -8.30 17.08 -5.25
C LEU A 272 -8.53 15.59 -4.99
N SER A 273 -8.66 14.76 -6.03
CA SER A 273 -8.81 13.31 -5.86
C SER A 273 -7.52 12.68 -5.36
N THR A 274 -6.37 13.13 -5.87
CA THR A 274 -5.06 12.69 -5.37
C THR A 274 -4.81 13.18 -3.94
N CYS A 275 -5.15 14.44 -3.62
CA CYS A 275 -5.06 14.94 -2.24
C CYS A 275 -5.92 14.09 -1.30
N LYS A 276 -7.19 13.87 -1.66
CA LYS A 276 -8.11 13.02 -0.89
C LYS A 276 -7.53 11.63 -0.67
N TRP A 277 -7.01 11.00 -1.72
CA TRP A 277 -6.45 9.66 -1.64
C TRP A 277 -5.25 9.58 -0.69
N VAL A 278 -4.34 10.57 -0.71
CA VAL A 278 -3.23 10.67 0.24
C VAL A 278 -3.76 10.78 1.67
N LEU A 279 -4.75 11.64 1.89
CA LEU A 279 -5.37 11.83 3.21
C LEU A 279 -6.08 10.56 3.70
N ASP A 280 -6.93 9.96 2.87
CA ASP A 280 -7.67 8.73 3.15
C ASP A 280 -6.71 7.58 3.49
N THR A 281 -5.57 7.47 2.80
CA THR A 281 -4.54 6.45 3.07
C THR A 281 -3.96 6.60 4.48
N PHE A 282 -3.82 7.83 4.98
CA PHE A 282 -3.32 8.10 6.33
C PHE A 282 -4.40 7.92 7.41
N THR A 283 -5.60 8.47 7.16
CA THR A 283 -6.71 8.46 8.12
C THR A 283 -7.46 7.14 8.19
N TYR A 284 -7.16 6.17 7.31
CA TYR A 284 -7.80 4.86 7.33
C TYR A 284 -7.56 4.15 8.68
N ASN A 285 -8.57 4.20 9.54
CA ASN A 285 -8.77 3.26 10.64
C ASN A 285 -9.65 2.14 10.07
N PRO A 286 -9.13 0.90 9.92
CA PRO A 286 -10.02 -0.22 9.66
C PRO A 286 -10.91 -0.39 10.89
N THR A 287 -12.21 -0.14 10.71
CA THR A 287 -13.25 -0.71 11.55
C THR A 287 -13.25 -2.22 11.43
#